data_AF-A0A7S4BD20-F1
#
_entry.id   AF-A0A7S4BD20-F1
#
_cell.length_a   1.000
_cell.length_b   1.000
_cell.length_c   1.000
_cell.angle_alpha   90.00
_cell.angle_beta   90.00
_cell.angle_gamma   90.00
#
_symmetry.space_group_name_H-M   'P 1'
#
loop_
_entity.id
_entity.type
_entity.pdbx_description
1 polymer ?
#
loop_
_entity_poly.entity_id
_entity_poly.type
_entity_poly.pdbx_seq_one_letter_code
_entity_poly.pdbx_strand_id
1 'polypeptide(L)'
;MEVPTVLTLGYVLCALALAPLGSLSLDDNIKFQIFAFVVQLFLMAEFSLHFWDSAQHVEAPLRVVGDSYADVMGVAIFNFALCMCVPSWMNEKKPAVSVNKTIWGSMAAATFSYALIGVLGARSSVHTNDNMLTALGQPHMPALTRLCAFLFGAIIIGFGVPVSCLVIRYNLQLSNTLSSTGATLVATVAPWVLSWPLYQGHAALNVISYAGMVVNGLVNMLLPLALALSVADPSAFGLRKSMQLEAPSTVRPLPSSLERFRSMLIRAALALTLPAIVAATAIKTVSQISGS
;
A
#
# COMPACT_ATOMS: atom_id res chain seq x y z
N MET A 1 4.61 -15.65 26.70
CA MET A 1 5.78 -16.43 26.27
C MET A 1 6.54 -15.56 25.28
N GLU A 2 7.78 -15.18 25.59
CA GLU A 2 8.64 -14.48 24.63
C GLU A 2 9.00 -15.49 23.52
N VAL A 3 8.51 -15.26 22.30
CA VAL A 3 8.94 -16.04 21.15
C VAL A 3 10.35 -15.59 20.82
N PRO A 4 11.37 -16.47 20.86
CA PRO A 4 12.73 -16.07 20.56
C PRO A 4 12.81 -15.55 19.13
N THR A 5 13.43 -14.38 18.95
CA THR A 5 13.58 -13.77 17.62
C THR A 5 14.56 -14.58 16.76
N VAL A 6 14.05 -15.59 16.04
CA VAL A 6 14.87 -16.45 15.18
C VAL A 6 15.21 -15.76 13.85
N LEU A 7 16.50 -15.71 13.50
CA LEU A 7 16.92 -15.46 12.13
C LEU A 7 16.70 -16.71 11.29
N THR A 8 15.79 -16.65 10.32
CA THR A 8 15.66 -17.76 9.38
C THR A 8 16.66 -17.63 8.22
N LEU A 9 17.17 -18.76 7.73
CA LEU A 9 18.00 -18.79 6.53
C LEU A 9 17.25 -18.19 5.33
N GLY A 10 15.94 -18.44 5.22
CA GLY A 10 15.09 -17.86 4.18
C GLY A 10 15.11 -16.33 4.19
N TYR A 11 15.02 -15.72 5.37
CA TYR A 11 15.11 -14.26 5.51
C TYR A 11 16.44 -13.71 5.01
N VAL A 12 17.56 -14.33 5.39
CA VAL A 12 18.91 -13.91 4.96
C VAL A 12 19.06 -14.04 3.45
N LEU A 13 18.61 -15.16 2.87
CA LEU A 13 18.68 -15.37 1.42
C LEU A 13 17.82 -14.35 0.65
N CYS A 14 16.61 -14.05 1.14
CA CYS A 14 15.76 -13.01 0.55
C CYS A 14 16.43 -11.63 0.64
N ALA A 15 16.99 -11.27 1.79
CA ALA A 15 17.68 -9.99 1.97
C ALA A 15 18.88 -9.87 1.03
N LEU A 16 19.72 -10.91 0.92
CA LEU A 16 20.89 -10.90 0.04
C LEU A 16 20.51 -10.84 -1.45
N ALA A 17 19.41 -11.50 -1.85
CA ALA A 17 18.94 -11.48 -3.23
C ALA A 17 18.27 -10.16 -3.62
N LEU A 18 17.48 -9.56 -2.72
CA LEU A 18 16.60 -8.43 -3.04
C LEU A 18 17.17 -7.08 -2.61
N ALA A 19 17.95 -6.99 -1.52
CA ALA A 19 18.51 -5.72 -1.06
C ALA A 19 19.38 -5.02 -2.12
N PRO A 20 20.23 -5.71 -2.91
CA PRO A 20 21.04 -5.07 -3.95
C PRO A 20 20.19 -4.36 -5.01
N LEU A 21 18.99 -4.87 -5.31
CA LEU A 21 18.07 -4.27 -6.29
C LEU A 21 17.56 -2.90 -5.83
N GLY A 22 17.49 -2.65 -4.51
CA GLY A 22 17.09 -1.36 -3.96
C GLY A 22 18.10 -0.24 -4.19
N SER A 23 19.33 -0.59 -4.59
CA SER A 23 20.40 0.37 -4.90
C SER A 23 20.48 0.74 -6.39
N LEU A 24 19.73 0.05 -7.25
CA LEU A 24 19.62 0.33 -8.69
C LEU A 24 18.78 1.59 -8.96
N SER A 25 18.65 1.99 -10.23
CA SER A 25 17.75 3.07 -10.66
C SER A 25 16.32 2.55 -10.90
N LEU A 26 15.33 3.44 -10.93
CA LEU A 26 13.92 3.06 -11.14
C LEU A 26 13.74 2.47 -12.55
N ASP A 27 14.41 3.05 -13.55
CA ASP A 27 14.39 2.59 -14.94
C ASP A 27 15.02 1.19 -15.08
N ASP A 28 16.13 0.90 -14.40
CA ASP A 28 16.74 -0.43 -14.43
C ASP A 28 15.83 -1.50 -13.81
N ASN A 29 15.10 -1.12 -12.76
CA ASN A 29 14.16 -2.01 -12.07
C ASN A 29 12.84 -2.21 -12.84
N ILE A 30 12.52 -1.39 -13.84
CA ILE A 30 11.21 -1.44 -14.52
C ILE A 30 10.97 -2.79 -15.20
N LYS A 31 12.02 -3.45 -15.68
CA LYS A 31 11.92 -4.78 -16.34
C LYS A 31 11.44 -5.84 -15.37
N PHE A 32 11.97 -5.85 -14.14
CA PHE A 32 11.54 -6.76 -13.08
C PHE A 32 10.10 -6.46 -12.64
N GLN A 33 9.69 -5.19 -12.65
CA GLN A 33 8.31 -4.80 -12.33
C GLN A 33 7.31 -5.21 -13.43
N ILE A 34 7.67 -5.08 -14.71
CA ILE A 34 6.83 -5.57 -15.81
C ILE A 34 6.69 -7.09 -15.72
N PHE A 35 7.79 -7.80 -15.45
CA PHE A 35 7.75 -9.24 -15.21
C PHE A 35 6.84 -9.59 -14.03
N ALA A 36 7.01 -8.93 -12.88
CA ALA A 36 6.16 -9.12 -11.71
C ALA A 36 4.69 -8.84 -12.03
N PHE A 37 4.39 -7.81 -12.81
CA PHE A 37 3.03 -7.48 -13.22
C PHE A 37 2.38 -8.58 -14.07
N VAL A 38 3.12 -9.15 -15.03
CA VAL A 38 2.59 -10.28 -15.85
C VAL A 38 2.35 -11.50 -14.98
N VAL A 39 3.29 -11.82 -14.08
CA VAL A 39 3.12 -12.90 -13.10
C VAL A 39 1.91 -12.64 -12.20
N GLN A 40 1.72 -11.40 -11.74
CA GLN A 40 0.58 -11.01 -10.91
C GLN A 40 -0.76 -11.29 -11.59
N LEU A 41 -0.89 -11.01 -12.89
CA LEU A 41 -2.12 -11.30 -13.63
C LEU A 41 -2.41 -12.80 -13.68
N PHE A 42 -1.37 -13.63 -13.90
CA PHE A 42 -1.50 -15.08 -13.87
C PHE A 42 -1.90 -15.59 -12.49
N LEU A 43 -1.23 -15.14 -11.42
CA LEU A 43 -1.53 -15.54 -10.05
C LEU A 43 -2.94 -15.10 -9.63
N MET A 44 -3.36 -13.89 -10.02
CA MET A 44 -4.71 -13.40 -9.76
C MET A 44 -5.77 -14.28 -10.43
N ALA A 45 -5.53 -14.72 -11.67
CA ALA A 45 -6.43 -15.63 -12.36
C ALA A 45 -6.49 -17.00 -11.65
N GLU A 46 -5.36 -17.58 -11.27
CA GLU A 46 -5.31 -18.87 -10.57
C GLU A 46 -6.03 -18.81 -9.22
N PHE A 47 -5.76 -17.80 -8.38
CA PHE A 47 -6.46 -17.63 -7.11
C PHE A 47 -7.96 -17.40 -7.29
N SER A 48 -8.35 -16.60 -8.30
CA SER A 48 -9.78 -16.36 -8.58
C SER A 48 -10.50 -17.65 -8.96
N LEU A 49 -9.88 -18.49 -9.81
CA LEU A 49 -10.45 -19.78 -10.20
C LEU A 49 -10.53 -20.75 -9.02
N HIS A 50 -9.47 -20.82 -8.21
CA HIS A 50 -9.44 -21.68 -7.02
C HIS A 50 -10.51 -21.27 -5.99
N PHE A 51 -10.63 -19.98 -5.70
CA PHE A 51 -11.66 -19.48 -4.79
C PHE A 51 -13.06 -19.66 -5.33
N TRP A 52 -13.26 -19.51 -6.64
CA TRP A 52 -14.54 -19.76 -7.28
C TRP A 52 -15.00 -21.21 -7.12
N ASP A 53 -14.11 -22.18 -7.39
CA ASP A 53 -14.39 -23.61 -7.25
C ASP A 53 -14.65 -23.98 -5.77
N SER A 54 -13.80 -23.47 -4.87
CA SER A 54 -13.94 -23.71 -3.42
C SER A 54 -15.24 -23.12 -2.87
N ALA A 55 -15.69 -21.98 -3.38
CA ALA A 55 -16.91 -21.30 -2.93
C ALA A 55 -18.20 -22.09 -3.25
N GLN A 56 -18.19 -22.99 -4.23
CA GLN A 56 -19.35 -23.84 -4.56
C GLN A 56 -19.65 -24.87 -3.46
N HIS A 57 -18.67 -25.15 -2.61
CA HIS A 57 -18.75 -26.15 -1.56
C HIS A 57 -19.12 -25.55 -0.19
N VAL A 58 -19.35 -24.23 -0.12
CA VAL A 58 -19.70 -23.51 1.11
C VAL A 58 -21.15 -23.03 1.04
N GLU A 59 -22.02 -23.63 1.86
CA GLU A 59 -23.46 -23.28 1.90
C GLU A 59 -23.78 -22.06 2.79
N ALA A 60 -22.80 -21.55 3.56
CA ALA A 60 -23.03 -20.46 4.49
C ALA A 60 -23.18 -19.11 3.76
N PRO A 61 -24.23 -18.32 4.05
CA PRO A 61 -24.40 -17.00 3.47
C PRO A 61 -23.30 -16.05 3.93
N LEU A 62 -22.78 -15.24 3.00
CA LEU A 62 -21.75 -14.25 3.28
C LEU A 62 -22.31 -13.21 4.28
N ARG A 63 -21.71 -13.10 5.46
CA ARG A 63 -22.05 -12.04 6.41
C ARG A 63 -21.55 -10.70 5.87
N VAL A 64 -22.48 -9.84 5.45
CA VAL A 64 -22.17 -8.49 4.94
C VAL A 64 -21.71 -7.56 6.06
N VAL A 65 -22.14 -7.82 7.29
CA VAL A 65 -21.74 -7.09 8.48
C VAL A 65 -20.93 -8.00 9.40
N GLY A 66 -19.68 -7.63 9.67
CA GLY A 66 -18.77 -8.33 10.55
C GLY A 66 -18.64 -7.63 11.90
N ASP A 67 -18.08 -8.33 12.88
CA ASP A 67 -17.99 -7.85 14.27
C ASP A 67 -16.88 -6.81 14.47
N SER A 68 -15.87 -6.76 13.58
CA SER A 68 -14.78 -5.78 13.59
C SER A 68 -14.26 -5.48 12.19
N TYR A 69 -13.96 -4.19 11.94
CA TYR A 69 -13.45 -3.69 10.65
C TYR A 69 -12.09 -2.99 10.75
N ALA A 70 -11.57 -2.80 11.97
CA ALA A 70 -10.42 -1.95 12.23
C ALA A 70 -9.17 -2.41 11.47
N ASP A 71 -8.93 -3.72 11.43
CA ASP A 71 -7.76 -4.27 10.74
C ASP A 71 -7.90 -4.21 9.22
N VAL A 72 -9.10 -4.45 8.68
CA VAL A 72 -9.39 -4.39 7.24
C VAL A 72 -9.23 -2.96 6.72
N MET A 73 -9.73 -1.95 7.44
CA MET A 73 -9.62 -0.55 7.04
C MET A 73 -8.15 -0.10 6.98
N GLY A 74 -7.35 -0.43 8.00
CA GLY A 74 -5.93 -0.09 8.03
C GLY A 74 -5.15 -0.73 6.88
N VAL A 75 -5.40 -2.02 6.62
CA VAL A 75 -4.76 -2.75 5.51
C VAL A 75 -5.22 -2.21 4.15
N ALA A 76 -6.50 -1.88 3.98
CA ALA A 76 -7.01 -1.29 2.75
C ALA A 76 -6.34 0.07 2.46
N ILE A 77 -6.30 0.98 3.44
CA ILE A 77 -5.64 2.28 3.30
C ILE A 77 -4.16 2.07 2.97
N PHE A 78 -3.48 1.16 3.65
CA PHE A 78 -2.08 0.83 3.38
C PHE A 78 -1.84 0.37 1.93
N ASN A 79 -2.71 -0.48 1.38
CA ASN A 79 -2.56 -0.99 0.01
C ASN A 79 -2.83 0.08 -1.06
N PHE A 80 -3.57 1.15 -0.74
CA PHE A 80 -3.79 2.30 -1.62
C PHE A 80 -2.78 3.44 -1.44
N ALA A 81 -1.61 3.16 -0.85
CA ALA A 81 -0.52 4.12 -0.63
C ALA A 81 0.20 4.61 -1.91
N LEU A 82 -0.50 4.86 -3.02
CA LEU A 82 0.14 5.24 -4.29
C LEU A 82 0.77 6.64 -4.26
N CYS A 83 0.20 7.57 -3.49
CA CYS A 83 0.57 8.99 -3.52
C CYS A 83 2.05 9.25 -3.26
N MET A 84 2.68 8.47 -2.37
CA MET A 84 4.12 8.59 -2.07
C MET A 84 5.04 8.24 -3.25
N CYS A 85 4.56 7.41 -4.18
CA CYS A 85 5.32 6.96 -5.35
C CYS A 85 5.12 7.89 -6.56
N VAL A 86 4.06 8.71 -6.56
CA VAL A 86 3.72 9.56 -7.71
C VAL A 86 4.84 10.55 -8.06
N PRO A 87 5.47 11.29 -7.13
CA PRO A 87 6.55 12.21 -7.48
C PRO A 87 7.74 11.53 -8.14
N SER A 88 8.23 10.42 -7.56
CA SER A 88 9.34 9.65 -8.12
C SER A 88 9.00 9.07 -9.49
N TRP A 89 7.76 8.57 -9.68
CA TRP A 89 7.29 8.10 -10.98
C TRP A 89 7.19 9.23 -12.02
N MET A 90 6.72 10.42 -11.62
CA MET A 90 6.62 11.56 -12.54
C MET A 90 7.97 12.03 -13.07
N ASN A 91 9.04 11.86 -12.30
CA ASN A 91 10.41 12.18 -12.75
C ASN A 91 10.93 11.19 -13.81
N GLU A 92 10.45 9.95 -13.79
CA GLU A 92 10.94 8.86 -14.66
C GLU A 92 9.99 8.58 -15.84
N LYS A 93 8.75 9.09 -15.81
CA LYS A 93 7.77 8.85 -16.87
C LYS A 93 8.24 9.47 -18.20
N LYS A 94 7.93 8.80 -19.32
CA LYS A 94 8.10 9.40 -20.65
C LYS A 94 7.18 10.62 -20.83
N PRO A 95 7.59 11.66 -21.58
CA PRO A 95 6.77 12.87 -21.80
C PRO A 95 5.40 12.58 -22.40
N ALA A 96 5.30 11.58 -23.29
CA ALA A 96 4.06 11.19 -23.96
C ALA A 96 3.03 10.51 -23.03
N VAL A 97 3.41 10.09 -21.83
CA VAL A 97 2.53 9.38 -20.90
C VAL A 97 1.65 10.39 -20.14
N SER A 98 0.34 10.21 -20.25
CA SER A 98 -0.67 11.02 -19.56
C SER A 98 -0.79 10.61 -18.09
N VAL A 99 -0.47 11.54 -17.20
CA VAL A 99 -0.55 11.36 -15.74
C VAL A 99 -1.93 10.90 -15.31
N ASN A 100 -2.97 11.63 -15.68
CA ASN A 100 -4.34 11.33 -15.26
C ASN A 100 -4.80 9.94 -15.73
N LYS A 101 -4.57 9.58 -17.00
CA LYS A 101 -5.00 8.27 -17.51
C LYS A 101 -4.30 7.12 -16.78
N THR A 102 -3.00 7.25 -16.53
CA THR A 102 -2.22 6.21 -15.85
C THR A 102 -2.66 6.05 -14.40
N ILE A 103 -2.78 7.16 -13.67
CA ILE A 103 -3.14 7.15 -12.25
C ILE A 103 -4.59 6.67 -12.06
N TRP A 104 -5.56 7.22 -12.78
CA TRP A 104 -6.95 6.76 -12.67
C TRP A 104 -7.13 5.31 -13.13
N GLY A 105 -6.46 4.91 -14.22
CA GLY A 105 -6.51 3.55 -14.71
C GLY A 105 -5.93 2.54 -13.73
N SER A 106 -4.79 2.84 -13.10
CA SER A 106 -4.17 1.95 -12.13
C SER A 106 -5.00 1.82 -10.85
N MET A 107 -5.56 2.91 -10.33
CA MET A 107 -6.44 2.83 -9.16
C MET A 107 -7.73 2.07 -9.45
N ALA A 108 -8.36 2.28 -10.61
CA ALA A 108 -9.57 1.54 -10.97
C ALA A 108 -9.27 0.03 -11.09
N ALA A 109 -8.17 -0.33 -11.75
CA ALA A 109 -7.73 -1.71 -11.86
C ALA A 109 -7.42 -2.33 -10.49
N ALA A 110 -6.66 -1.66 -9.64
CA ALA A 110 -6.34 -2.14 -8.29
C ALA A 110 -7.61 -2.32 -7.43
N THR A 111 -8.53 -1.36 -7.47
CA THR A 111 -9.81 -1.44 -6.75
C THR A 111 -10.63 -2.64 -7.20
N PHE A 112 -10.75 -2.84 -8.51
CA PHE A 112 -11.44 -3.99 -9.07
C PHE A 112 -10.78 -5.31 -8.63
N SER A 113 -9.46 -5.42 -8.76
CA SER A 113 -8.71 -6.61 -8.37
C SER A 113 -8.83 -6.94 -6.88
N TYR A 114 -8.70 -5.95 -6.00
CA TYR A 114 -8.88 -6.15 -4.56
C TYR A 114 -10.31 -6.56 -4.21
N ALA A 115 -11.32 -5.93 -4.83
CA ALA A 115 -12.71 -6.30 -4.61
C ALA A 115 -13.00 -7.72 -5.10
N LEU A 116 -12.51 -8.09 -6.29
CA LEU A 116 -12.69 -9.43 -6.87
C LEU A 116 -12.09 -10.52 -5.97
N ILE A 117 -10.80 -10.39 -5.63
CA ILE A 117 -10.11 -11.37 -4.78
C ILE A 117 -10.69 -11.38 -3.37
N GLY A 118 -11.03 -10.21 -2.81
CA GLY A 118 -11.62 -10.11 -1.47
C GLY A 118 -12.97 -10.80 -1.38
N VAL A 119 -13.86 -10.59 -2.34
CA VAL A 119 -15.19 -11.22 -2.37
C VAL A 119 -15.09 -12.73 -2.62
N LEU A 120 -14.27 -13.16 -3.57
CA LEU A 120 -14.08 -14.58 -3.86
C LEU A 120 -13.41 -15.31 -2.68
N GLY A 121 -12.38 -14.72 -2.10
CA GLY A 121 -11.68 -15.26 -0.94
C GLY A 121 -12.60 -15.37 0.28
N ALA A 122 -13.39 -14.35 0.58
CA ALA A 122 -14.35 -14.37 1.68
C ALA A 122 -15.44 -15.43 1.53
N ARG A 123 -15.75 -15.82 0.28
CA ARG A 123 -16.76 -16.81 -0.05
C ARG A 123 -16.20 -18.24 -0.15
N SER A 124 -14.88 -18.37 -0.25
CA SER A 124 -14.19 -19.65 -0.30
C SER A 124 -14.17 -20.33 1.09
N SER A 125 -13.91 -21.64 1.10
CA SER A 125 -13.71 -22.41 2.34
C SER A 125 -12.40 -22.10 3.05
N VAL A 126 -11.56 -21.23 2.48
CA VAL A 126 -10.28 -20.81 3.06
C VAL A 126 -10.53 -19.71 4.09
N HIS A 127 -10.87 -20.13 5.31
CA HIS A 127 -11.04 -19.21 6.43
C HIS A 127 -9.70 -18.96 7.12
N THR A 128 -9.25 -17.71 7.12
CA THR A 128 -8.11 -17.27 7.91
C THR A 128 -8.34 -15.85 8.42
N ASN A 129 -7.95 -15.61 9.66
CA ASN A 129 -7.93 -14.27 10.25
C ASN A 129 -6.60 -13.53 9.95
N ASP A 130 -5.64 -14.23 9.33
CA ASP A 130 -4.28 -13.76 9.08
C ASP A 130 -3.98 -13.67 7.56
N ASN A 131 -2.70 -13.69 7.21
CA ASN A 131 -2.25 -13.60 5.83
C ASN A 131 -2.76 -14.78 4.98
N MET A 132 -3.59 -14.49 3.97
CA MET A 132 -4.16 -15.48 3.05
C MET A 132 -3.11 -16.36 2.36
N LEU A 133 -1.92 -15.85 2.07
CA LEU A 133 -0.86 -16.63 1.43
C LEU A 133 -0.37 -17.79 2.32
N THR A 134 -0.44 -17.62 3.65
CA THR A 134 -0.09 -18.70 4.58
C THR A 134 -1.12 -19.81 4.56
N ALA A 135 -2.40 -19.48 4.40
CA ALA A 135 -3.48 -20.46 4.26
C ALA A 135 -3.38 -21.21 2.92
N LEU A 136 -3.12 -20.49 1.82
CA LEU A 136 -2.94 -21.08 0.49
C LEU A 136 -1.67 -21.93 0.36
N GLY A 137 -0.67 -21.71 1.22
CA GLY A 137 0.57 -22.50 1.25
C GLY A 137 0.47 -23.83 1.98
N GLN A 138 -0.65 -24.12 2.67
CA GLN A 138 -0.77 -25.30 3.52
C GLN A 138 -0.79 -26.62 2.72
N PRO A 139 -0.34 -27.76 3.31
CA PRO A 139 -0.21 -29.02 2.58
C PRO A 139 -1.50 -29.57 1.96
N HIS A 140 -2.65 -29.21 2.52
CA HIS A 140 -3.97 -29.66 2.06
C HIS A 140 -4.46 -28.92 0.80
N MET A 141 -3.80 -27.82 0.42
CA MET A 141 -4.12 -27.07 -0.78
C MET A 141 -3.55 -27.74 -2.04
N PRO A 142 -4.17 -27.55 -3.22
CA PRO A 142 -3.63 -28.05 -4.47
C PRO A 142 -2.18 -27.60 -4.71
N ALA A 143 -1.37 -28.47 -5.30
CA ALA A 143 0.06 -28.19 -5.52
C ALA A 143 0.29 -26.91 -6.34
N LEU A 144 -0.58 -26.64 -7.33
CA LEU A 144 -0.54 -25.42 -8.14
C LEU A 144 -0.76 -24.17 -7.27
N THR A 145 -1.83 -24.13 -6.48
CA THR A 145 -2.17 -23.00 -5.60
C THR A 145 -1.08 -22.73 -4.58
N ARG A 146 -0.45 -23.78 -4.03
CA ARG A 146 0.70 -23.66 -3.12
C ARG A 146 1.91 -23.05 -3.80
N LEU A 147 2.20 -23.48 -5.03
CA LEU A 147 3.26 -22.89 -5.85
C LEU A 147 2.96 -21.43 -6.16
N CYS A 148 1.72 -21.11 -6.53
CA CYS A 148 1.26 -19.75 -6.80
C CYS A 148 1.37 -18.85 -5.57
N ALA A 149 1.02 -19.34 -4.38
CA ALA A 149 1.19 -18.61 -3.11
C ALA A 149 2.66 -18.31 -2.82
N PHE A 150 3.54 -19.28 -3.04
CA PHE A 150 4.99 -19.08 -2.91
C PHE A 150 5.52 -18.05 -3.92
N LEU A 151 5.15 -18.17 -5.20
CA LEU A 151 5.55 -17.23 -6.25
C LEU A 151 5.03 -15.82 -5.98
N PHE A 152 3.83 -15.68 -5.42
CA PHE A 152 3.31 -14.38 -5.01
C PHE A 152 4.22 -13.70 -3.98
N GLY A 153 4.57 -14.42 -2.90
CA GLY A 153 5.48 -13.91 -1.88
C GLY A 153 6.88 -13.60 -2.44
N ALA A 154 7.43 -14.50 -3.24
CA ALA A 154 8.81 -14.38 -3.73
C ALA A 154 8.97 -13.32 -4.82
N ILE A 155 8.04 -13.24 -5.77
CA ILE A 155 8.16 -12.39 -6.96
C ILE A 155 7.43 -11.07 -6.74
N ILE A 156 6.15 -11.11 -6.34
CA ILE A 156 5.32 -9.91 -6.28
C ILE A 156 5.72 -9.05 -5.08
N ILE A 157 5.67 -9.63 -3.88
CA ILE A 157 6.10 -8.93 -2.66
C ILE A 157 7.61 -8.69 -2.72
N GLY A 158 8.39 -9.71 -3.11
CA GLY A 158 9.84 -9.62 -3.19
C GLY A 158 10.35 -8.50 -4.09
N PHE A 159 9.83 -8.33 -5.31
CA PHE A 159 10.22 -7.21 -6.18
C PHE A 159 9.57 -5.88 -5.82
N GLY A 160 8.46 -5.87 -5.07
CA GLY A 160 7.86 -4.63 -4.56
C GLY A 160 8.72 -3.93 -3.48
N VAL A 161 9.46 -4.71 -2.68
CA VAL A 161 10.33 -4.17 -1.61
C VAL A 161 11.45 -3.27 -2.17
N PRO A 162 12.30 -3.71 -3.13
CA PRO A 162 13.33 -2.87 -3.74
C PRO A 162 12.81 -1.56 -4.33
N VAL A 163 11.65 -1.58 -4.99
CA VAL A 163 11.04 -0.35 -5.54
C VAL A 163 10.64 0.61 -4.44
N SER A 164 10.09 0.11 -3.34
CA SER A 164 9.75 0.93 -2.17
C SER A 164 11.01 1.56 -1.56
N CYS A 165 12.09 0.80 -1.42
CA CYS A 165 13.40 1.33 -1.00
C CYS A 165 13.89 2.44 -1.95
N LEU A 166 13.76 2.24 -3.25
CA LEU A 166 14.20 3.21 -4.25
C LEU A 166 13.41 4.52 -4.17
N VAL A 167 12.08 4.44 -4.02
CA VAL A 167 11.22 5.61 -3.81
C VAL A 167 11.63 6.38 -2.56
N ILE A 168 11.93 5.68 -1.44
CA ILE A 168 12.43 6.31 -0.21
C ILE A 168 13.76 7.03 -0.48
N ARG A 169 14.71 6.37 -1.15
CA ARG A 169 16.01 6.96 -1.50
C ARG A 169 15.86 8.23 -2.33
N TYR A 170 15.06 8.19 -3.39
CA TYR A 170 14.81 9.33 -4.26
C TYR A 170 14.16 10.48 -3.50
N ASN A 171 13.17 10.19 -2.65
CA ASN A 171 12.51 11.23 -1.86
C ASN A 171 13.48 11.90 -0.87
N LEU A 172 14.35 11.14 -0.20
CA LEU A 172 15.37 11.67 0.73
C LEU A 172 16.46 12.49 0.05
N GLN A 173 16.84 12.10 -1.18
CA GLN A 173 17.83 12.82 -1.98
C GLN A 173 17.24 14.12 -2.54
N LEU A 174 16.02 14.07 -3.10
CA LEU A 174 15.35 15.23 -3.67
C LEU A 174 14.97 16.27 -2.61
N SER A 175 14.66 15.84 -1.38
CA SER A 175 14.39 16.74 -0.26
C SER A 175 15.65 17.33 0.39
N ASN A 176 16.85 16.98 -0.10
CA ASN A 176 18.15 17.35 0.48
C ASN A 176 18.26 17.02 1.99
N THR A 177 17.51 16.03 2.47
CA THR A 177 17.47 15.69 3.90
C THR A 177 18.68 14.84 4.31
N LEU A 178 19.16 13.98 3.41
CA LEU A 178 20.32 13.12 3.66
C LEU A 178 21.29 13.17 2.47
N SER A 179 22.58 12.97 2.76
CA SER A 179 23.59 12.75 1.73
C SER A 179 23.30 11.48 0.93
N SER A 180 23.83 11.37 -0.30
CA SER A 180 23.56 10.21 -1.18
C SER A 180 23.87 8.86 -0.50
N THR A 181 24.97 8.79 0.26
CA THR A 181 25.35 7.61 1.05
C THR A 181 24.38 7.37 2.20
N GLY A 182 24.00 8.41 2.94
CA GLY A 182 23.03 8.30 4.04
C GLY A 182 21.65 7.85 3.57
N ALA A 183 21.18 8.41 2.45
CA ALA A 183 19.91 8.01 1.83
C ALA A 183 19.94 6.55 1.38
N THR A 184 21.05 6.06 0.83
CA THR A 184 21.18 4.65 0.42
C THR A 184 21.18 3.71 1.63
N LEU A 185 21.88 4.06 2.72
CA LEU A 185 21.86 3.26 3.94
C LEU A 185 20.47 3.19 4.57
N VAL A 186 19.81 4.35 4.71
CA VAL A 186 18.46 4.42 5.29
C VAL A 186 17.43 3.72 4.42
N ALA A 187 17.49 3.91 3.10
CA ALA A 187 16.49 3.35 2.20
C ALA A 187 16.69 1.86 1.92
N THR A 188 17.94 1.41 1.80
CA THR A 188 18.24 0.03 1.39
C THR A 188 18.56 -0.88 2.57
N VAL A 189 19.25 -0.43 3.62
CA VAL A 189 19.67 -1.32 4.73
C VAL A 189 18.65 -1.32 5.87
N ALA A 190 18.16 -0.14 6.27
CA ALA A 190 17.27 -0.04 7.43
C ALA A 190 16.00 -0.89 7.33
N PRO A 191 15.30 -1.00 6.16
CA PRO A 191 14.11 -1.84 6.07
C PRO A 191 14.38 -3.31 6.36
N TRP A 192 15.53 -3.86 5.96
CA TRP A 192 15.90 -5.26 6.26
C TRP A 192 16.41 -5.45 7.69
N VAL A 193 16.97 -4.43 8.32
CA VAL A 193 17.36 -4.55 9.73
C VAL A 193 16.14 -4.45 10.64
N LEU A 194 15.24 -3.51 10.34
CA LEU A 194 14.04 -3.23 11.14
C LEU A 194 12.92 -4.24 10.93
N SER A 195 12.80 -4.85 9.74
CA SER A 195 11.73 -5.84 9.50
C SER A 195 12.01 -7.19 10.14
N TRP A 196 13.26 -7.53 10.45
CA TRP A 196 13.61 -8.77 11.14
C TRP A 196 12.82 -8.97 12.44
N PRO A 197 12.86 -8.07 13.43
CA PRO A 197 12.15 -8.31 14.69
C PRO A 197 10.63 -8.23 14.51
N LEU A 198 10.16 -7.63 13.40
CA LEU A 198 8.76 -7.31 13.17
C LEU A 198 8.03 -8.33 12.30
N TYR A 199 8.72 -9.24 11.59
CA TYR A 199 8.06 -10.20 10.70
C TYR A 199 7.43 -11.39 11.43
N GLN A 200 7.68 -11.55 12.73
CA GLN A 200 7.25 -12.73 13.50
C GLN A 200 5.83 -12.57 14.08
N GLY A 201 5.02 -13.63 13.98
CA GLY A 201 3.66 -13.66 14.52
C GLY A 201 2.74 -12.59 13.90
N HIS A 202 1.84 -12.02 14.70
CA HIS A 202 0.91 -10.96 14.26
C HIS A 202 1.54 -9.56 14.23
N ALA A 203 2.82 -9.41 14.58
CA ALA A 203 3.47 -8.11 14.65
C ALA A 203 3.48 -7.41 13.28
N ALA A 204 3.72 -8.14 12.19
CA ALA A 204 3.71 -7.59 10.85
C ALA A 204 2.33 -7.01 10.46
N LEU A 205 1.25 -7.74 10.71
CA LEU A 205 -0.12 -7.28 10.44
C LEU A 205 -0.48 -6.06 11.31
N ASN A 206 -0.07 -6.06 12.57
CA ASN A 206 -0.27 -4.92 13.47
C ASN A 206 0.47 -3.68 12.97
N VAL A 207 1.75 -3.80 12.61
CA VAL A 207 2.55 -2.71 12.05
C VAL A 207 1.92 -2.19 10.76
N ILE A 208 1.51 -3.06 9.84
CA ILE A 208 0.85 -2.67 8.58
C ILE A 208 -0.45 -1.90 8.88
N SER A 209 -1.29 -2.40 9.78
CA SER A 209 -2.56 -1.77 10.10
C SER A 209 -2.37 -0.40 10.79
N TYR A 210 -1.45 -0.29 11.76
CA TYR A 210 -1.13 0.98 12.41
C TYR A 210 -0.46 1.98 11.46
N ALA A 211 0.50 1.51 10.63
CA ALA A 211 1.12 2.32 9.61
C ALA A 211 0.08 2.81 8.59
N GLY A 212 -0.86 1.96 8.19
CA GLY A 212 -1.97 2.31 7.30
C GLY A 212 -2.87 3.40 7.88
N MET A 213 -3.33 3.26 9.11
CA MET A 213 -4.24 4.24 9.70
C MET A 213 -3.55 5.56 10.07
N VAL A 214 -2.40 5.48 10.75
CA VAL A 214 -1.74 6.65 11.34
C VAL A 214 -0.85 7.32 10.31
N VAL A 215 0.13 6.59 9.77
CA VAL A 215 1.14 7.20 8.89
C VAL A 215 0.54 7.44 7.51
N ASN A 216 -0.08 6.42 6.92
CA ASN A 216 -0.58 6.49 5.56
C ASN A 216 -1.85 7.34 5.45
N GLY A 217 -2.77 7.24 6.42
CA GLY A 217 -3.94 8.11 6.48
C GLY A 217 -3.57 9.59 6.53
N LEU A 218 -2.59 9.97 7.37
CA LEU A 218 -2.12 11.35 7.44
C LEU A 218 -1.32 11.75 6.18
N VAL A 219 -0.31 10.96 5.81
CA VAL A 219 0.68 11.36 4.81
C VAL A 219 0.19 11.19 3.37
N ASN A 220 -0.60 10.16 3.08
CA ASN A 220 -1.06 9.88 1.71
C ASN A 220 -2.46 10.42 1.41
N MET A 221 -3.29 10.71 2.42
CA MET A 221 -4.63 11.26 2.20
C MET A 221 -4.74 12.71 2.68
N LEU A 222 -4.43 12.99 3.95
CA LEU A 222 -4.69 14.31 4.54
C LEU A 222 -3.70 15.39 4.10
N LEU A 223 -2.39 15.11 4.10
CA LEU A 223 -1.38 16.10 3.72
C LEU A 223 -1.46 16.52 2.25
N PRO A 224 -1.58 15.62 1.24
CA PRO A 224 -1.69 16.01 -0.15
C PRO A 224 -2.99 16.77 -0.41
N LEU A 225 -4.09 16.35 0.25
CA LEU A 225 -5.33 17.12 0.23
C LEU A 225 -5.07 18.52 0.77
N ALA A 226 -4.62 18.65 2.02
CA ALA A 226 -4.35 19.93 2.68
C ALA A 226 -3.44 20.85 1.85
N LEU A 227 -2.39 20.31 1.25
CA LEU A 227 -1.50 21.05 0.35
C LEU A 227 -2.25 21.54 -0.89
N ALA A 228 -3.04 20.68 -1.54
CA ALA A 228 -3.89 21.08 -2.65
C ALA A 228 -4.88 22.18 -2.22
N LEU A 229 -5.41 22.12 -1.00
CA LEU A 229 -6.29 23.18 -0.46
C LEU A 229 -5.54 24.50 -0.28
N SER A 230 -4.36 24.46 0.33
CA SER A 230 -3.57 25.66 0.62
C SER A 230 -3.06 26.34 -0.64
N VAL A 231 -2.73 25.57 -1.67
CA VAL A 231 -2.34 26.12 -2.98
C VAL A 231 -3.54 26.75 -3.65
N ALA A 232 -4.72 26.12 -3.52
CA ALA A 232 -5.90 26.61 -4.19
C ALA A 232 -6.46 27.87 -3.48
N ASP A 233 -6.46 27.94 -2.14
CA ASP A 233 -6.85 29.13 -1.36
C ASP A 233 -5.81 29.44 -0.27
N PRO A 234 -4.77 30.23 -0.60
CA PRO A 234 -3.70 30.60 0.33
C PRO A 234 -4.17 31.43 1.52
N SER A 235 -5.34 32.08 1.40
CA SER A 235 -5.87 32.99 2.42
C SER A 235 -6.53 32.25 3.59
N ALA A 236 -7.08 31.05 3.33
CA ALA A 236 -7.77 30.24 4.33
C ALA A 236 -6.85 29.62 5.40
N PHE A 237 -5.54 29.50 5.12
CA PHE A 237 -4.57 28.84 6.00
C PHE A 237 -3.45 29.75 6.53
N GLY A 238 -3.52 31.07 6.30
CA GLY A 238 -2.49 32.00 6.79
C GLY A 238 -1.09 31.83 6.15
N LEU A 239 -0.97 30.99 5.11
CA LEU A 239 0.27 30.70 4.37
C LEU A 239 0.55 31.80 3.33
N ARG A 240 0.73 33.04 3.80
CA ARG A 240 0.85 34.21 2.90
C ARG A 240 2.26 34.50 2.40
N LYS A 241 3.29 33.76 2.84
CA LYS A 241 4.67 34.01 2.45
C LYS A 241 5.47 32.71 2.34
N SER A 242 5.57 32.15 1.13
CA SER A 242 6.83 31.59 0.59
C SER A 242 6.70 30.64 -0.60
N MET A 243 5.53 30.10 -0.95
CA MET A 243 5.44 29.18 -2.11
C MET A 243 5.19 29.92 -3.42
N GLN A 244 6.25 30.53 -3.98
CA GLN A 244 6.35 30.69 -5.43
C GLN A 244 6.64 29.30 -6.02
N LEU A 245 5.61 28.47 -6.16
CA LEU A 245 5.70 27.25 -6.95
C LEU A 245 5.67 27.68 -8.42
N GLU A 246 6.75 27.44 -9.16
CA GLU A 246 6.68 27.44 -10.62
C GLU A 246 5.58 26.45 -11.04
N ALA A 247 4.52 26.97 -11.65
CA ALA A 247 3.35 26.17 -11.99
C ALA A 247 3.75 25.02 -12.94
N PRO A 248 3.58 23.74 -12.57
CA PRO A 248 3.71 22.68 -13.55
C PRO A 248 2.53 22.81 -14.52
N SER A 249 2.84 23.02 -15.80
CA SER A 249 1.92 23.28 -16.91
C SER A 249 0.93 22.15 -17.24
N THR A 250 0.74 21.14 -16.38
CA THR A 250 0.08 19.88 -16.74
C THR A 250 -1.10 19.48 -15.85
N VAL A 251 -1.35 20.16 -14.72
CA VAL A 251 -2.52 19.87 -13.88
C VAL A 251 -3.68 20.77 -14.29
N ARG A 252 -4.68 20.19 -14.97
CA ARG A 252 -5.90 20.92 -15.34
C ARG A 252 -6.64 21.36 -14.07
N PRO A 253 -7.09 22.62 -13.99
CA PRO A 253 -7.87 23.09 -12.85
C PRO A 253 -9.18 22.31 -12.72
N LEU A 254 -9.74 22.34 -11.49
CA LEU A 254 -11.03 21.75 -11.17
C LEU A 254 -12.11 22.27 -12.16
N PRO A 255 -13.05 21.43 -12.64
CA PRO A 255 -14.13 21.88 -13.51
C PRO A 255 -14.87 23.10 -12.91
N SER A 256 -15.16 24.11 -13.72
CA SER A 256 -15.76 25.39 -13.28
C SER A 256 -17.09 25.23 -12.55
N SER A 257 -17.82 24.14 -12.81
CA SER A 257 -19.05 23.77 -12.09
C SER A 257 -18.81 23.40 -10.62
N LEU A 258 -17.66 22.81 -10.30
CA LEU A 258 -17.28 22.40 -8.94
C LEU A 258 -16.51 23.50 -8.19
N GLU A 259 -16.07 24.54 -8.90
CA GLU A 259 -15.32 25.65 -8.31
C GLU A 259 -16.15 26.44 -7.28
N ARG A 260 -17.46 26.60 -7.52
CA ARG A 260 -18.40 27.23 -6.57
C ARG A 260 -18.57 26.45 -5.26
N PHE A 261 -18.47 25.12 -5.33
CA PHE A 261 -18.61 24.24 -4.17
C PHE A 261 -17.25 23.88 -3.56
N ARG A 262 -16.16 24.44 -4.09
CA ARG A 262 -14.80 24.03 -3.77
C ARG A 262 -14.53 24.11 -2.27
N SER A 263 -14.78 25.24 -1.62
CA SER A 263 -14.56 25.39 -0.17
C SER A 263 -15.44 24.46 0.67
N MET A 264 -16.65 24.15 0.21
CA MET A 264 -17.59 23.24 0.88
C MET A 264 -17.17 21.77 0.75
N LEU A 265 -16.80 21.33 -0.46
CA LEU A 265 -16.29 19.98 -0.73
C LEU A 265 -14.99 19.71 0.03
N ILE A 266 -14.14 20.71 0.10
CA ILE A 266 -12.87 20.69 0.84
C ILE A 266 -13.11 20.51 2.35
N ARG A 267 -13.99 21.33 2.92
CA ARG A 267 -14.34 21.24 4.35
C ARG A 267 -15.06 19.94 4.67
N ALA A 268 -15.92 19.45 3.78
CA ALA A 268 -16.57 18.16 3.92
C ALA A 268 -15.57 16.99 3.88
N ALA A 269 -14.60 17.01 2.96
CA ALA A 269 -13.58 15.98 2.87
C ALA A 269 -12.70 15.93 4.13
N LEU A 270 -12.26 17.08 4.65
CA LEU A 270 -11.51 17.16 5.91
C LEU A 270 -12.36 16.74 7.12
N ALA A 271 -13.61 17.18 7.18
CA ALA A 271 -14.54 16.84 8.26
C ALA A 271 -14.97 15.37 8.25
N LEU A 272 -14.87 14.67 7.12
CA LEU A 272 -15.15 13.22 7.03
C LEU A 272 -13.91 12.38 7.31
N THR A 273 -12.74 12.79 6.81
CA THR A 273 -11.52 11.97 6.88
C THR A 273 -10.84 12.01 8.24
N LEU A 274 -10.75 13.18 8.90
CA LEU A 274 -10.13 13.28 10.22
C LEU A 274 -10.88 12.46 11.28
N PRO A 275 -12.22 12.60 11.43
CA PRO A 275 -12.98 11.81 12.40
C PRO A 275 -13.01 10.33 12.05
N ALA A 276 -12.99 9.94 10.78
CA ALA A 276 -12.92 8.53 10.39
C ALA A 276 -11.57 7.90 10.81
N ILE A 277 -10.46 8.62 10.65
CA ILE A 277 -9.13 8.13 11.09
C ILE A 277 -9.05 8.07 12.61
N VAL A 278 -9.53 9.10 13.32
CA VAL A 278 -9.55 9.16 14.79
C VAL A 278 -10.49 8.11 15.38
N ALA A 279 -11.68 7.93 14.80
CA ALA A 279 -12.63 6.91 15.22
C ALA A 279 -12.09 5.50 14.96
N ALA A 280 -11.46 5.24 13.80
CA ALA A 280 -10.87 3.95 13.49
C ALA A 280 -9.71 3.60 14.45
N THR A 281 -8.87 4.58 14.79
CA THR A 281 -7.79 4.38 15.79
C THR A 281 -8.35 4.18 17.19
N ALA A 282 -9.34 4.99 17.62
CA ALA A 282 -9.97 4.84 18.92
C ALA A 282 -10.71 3.50 19.07
N ILE A 283 -11.46 3.06 18.04
CA ILE A 283 -12.14 1.76 18.03
C ILE A 283 -11.13 0.62 18.16
N LYS A 284 -9.99 0.70 17.46
CA LYS A 284 -8.93 -0.31 17.55
C LYS A 284 -8.29 -0.36 18.94
N THR A 285 -8.00 0.80 19.53
CA THR A 285 -7.43 0.89 20.87
C THR A 285 -8.41 0.34 21.91
N VAL A 286 -9.70 0.67 21.80
CA VAL A 286 -10.74 0.15 22.70
C VAL A 286 -10.93 -1.36 22.53
N SER A 287 -10.96 -1.88 21.30
CA SER A 287 -11.10 -3.32 21.06
C SER A 287 -9.93 -4.14 21.59
N GLN A 288 -8.71 -3.59 21.57
CA GLN A 288 -7.54 -4.25 22.18
C GLN A 288 -7.58 -4.23 23.72
N ILE A 289 -8.17 -3.20 24.32
CA ILE A 289 -8.33 -3.07 25.79
C ILE A 289 -9.48 -3.95 26.29
N SER A 290 -10.56 -4.11 25.52
CA SER A 290 -11.71 -4.93 25.91
C SER A 290 -11.53 -6.44 25.66
N GLY A 291 -10.48 -6.83 24.91
CA GLY A 291 -10.16 -8.22 24.58
C GLY A 291 -9.08 -8.87 25.46
N SER A 292 -8.63 -8.18 26.52
CA SER A 292 -7.74 -8.68 27.58
C SER A 292 -8.51 -8.81 28.89
#